data_AF-A0A3N5LMK6-F1
#
_entry.id   AF-A0A3N5LMK6-F1
#
_cell.length_a   1.000
_cell.length_b   1.000
_cell.length_c   1.000
_cell.angle_alpha   90.00
_cell.angle_beta   90.00
_cell.angle_gamma   90.00
#
_symmetry.space_group_name_H-M   'P 1'
#
loop_
_entity.id
_entity.type
_entity.pdbx_description
1 polymer ?
#
loop_
_entity_poly.entity_id
_entity_poly.type
_entity_poly.pdbx_seq_one_letter_code
_entity_poly.pdbx_strand_id
1 'polypeptide(L)'
;FAAADIAPGQAISDDLLEWRHVPLGLLVRPDLEAPVAKADIAAGDPVTAAMVSGDAMVPAGWWAVPIALPGGAVPGTAVRLVVAEPQLTVDGVVVASGERDLLSPADAGLVAVPGEVAPAVARAAAEGAVTVLVEP
;
A
#
# COMPACT_ATOMS: atom_id res chain seq x y z
N PHE A 1 -15.56 13.30 -8.02
CA PHE A 1 -14.91 14.54 -7.55
C PHE A 1 -14.82 14.44 -6.04
N ALA A 2 -13.86 15.11 -5.41
CA ALA A 2 -13.74 15.09 -3.96
C ALA A 2 -14.87 15.91 -3.33
N ALA A 3 -15.69 15.30 -2.47
CA ALA A 3 -16.78 15.99 -1.77
C ALA A 3 -16.28 16.85 -0.59
N ALA A 4 -15.10 16.52 -0.07
CA ALA A 4 -14.37 17.22 0.98
C ALA A 4 -12.86 17.14 0.70
N ASP A 5 -12.04 17.84 1.49
CA ASP A 5 -10.59 17.71 1.38
C ASP A 5 -10.17 16.28 1.76
N ILE A 6 -9.30 15.68 0.95
CA ILE A 6 -8.77 14.34 1.14
C ILE A 6 -7.26 14.44 1.33
N ALA A 7 -6.77 13.99 2.48
CA ALA A 7 -5.36 14.04 2.82
C ALA A 7 -4.57 12.88 2.19
N PRO A 8 -3.25 13.02 1.97
CA PRO A 8 -2.38 11.93 1.57
C PRO A 8 -2.47 10.76 2.53
N GLY A 9 -2.49 9.55 2.00
CA GLY A 9 -2.63 8.32 2.78
C GLY A 9 -4.06 8.02 3.25
N GLN A 10 -5.02 8.93 3.05
CA GLN A 10 -6.41 8.70 3.40
C GLN A 10 -7.07 7.75 2.40
N ALA A 11 -7.80 6.76 2.92
CA ALA A 11 -8.66 5.92 2.11
C ALA A 11 -9.78 6.76 1.49
N ILE A 12 -9.95 6.64 0.17
CA ILE A 12 -10.99 7.33 -0.59
C ILE A 12 -12.24 6.44 -0.57
N SER A 13 -13.20 6.81 0.26
CA SER A 13 -14.48 6.13 0.40
C SER A 13 -15.61 6.90 -0.29
N ASP A 14 -16.76 6.25 -0.52
CA ASP A 14 -17.89 6.85 -1.25
C ASP A 14 -18.42 8.14 -0.60
N ASP A 15 -18.30 8.30 0.72
CA ASP A 15 -18.70 9.52 1.45
C ASP A 15 -17.77 10.72 1.19
N LEU A 16 -16.55 10.47 0.74
CA LEU A 16 -15.60 11.51 0.30
C LEU A 16 -15.73 11.82 -1.19
N LEU A 17 -16.65 11.17 -1.89
CA LEU A 17 -16.84 11.32 -3.32
C LEU A 17 -18.21 11.92 -3.64
N GLU A 18 -18.20 12.84 -4.60
CA GLU A 18 -19.41 13.31 -5.27
C GLU A 18 -19.35 12.98 -6.77
N TRP A 19 -20.48 12.49 -7.29
CA TRP A 19 -20.63 12.16 -8.70
C TRP A 19 -21.17 13.37 -9.46
N ARG A 20 -20.42 13.81 -10.50
CA ARG A 20 -20.79 14.96 -11.34
C ARG A 20 -20.83 14.55 -12.81
N HIS A 21 -21.78 15.11 -13.55
CA HIS A 21 -21.83 14.96 -15.00
C HIS A 21 -20.73 15.80 -15.67
N VAL A 22 -19.94 15.14 -16.51
CA VAL A 22 -18.90 15.79 -17.33
C VAL A 22 -18.98 15.29 -18.77
N PRO A 23 -18.53 16.09 -19.76
CA PRO A 23 -18.41 15.62 -21.13
C PRO A 23 -17.59 14.35 -21.25
N LEU A 24 -18.02 13.44 -22.11
CA LEU A 24 -17.31 12.19 -22.36
C LEU A 24 -15.91 12.47 -22.92
N GLY A 25 -14.89 11.80 -22.37
CA GLY A 25 -13.49 11.97 -22.76
C GLY A 25 -12.78 13.16 -22.09
N LEU A 26 -13.47 13.99 -21.30
CA LEU A 26 -12.83 15.08 -20.56
C LEU A 26 -11.92 14.55 -19.43
N LEU A 27 -12.39 13.53 -18.72
CA LEU A 27 -11.68 12.90 -17.60
C LEU A 27 -11.68 11.38 -17.78
N VAL A 28 -10.54 10.76 -17.50
CA VAL A 28 -10.42 9.31 -17.37
C VAL A 28 -10.77 8.95 -15.93
N ARG A 29 -11.72 8.02 -15.76
CA ARG A 29 -12.09 7.53 -14.44
C ARG A 29 -10.89 6.76 -13.84
N PRO A 30 -10.41 7.12 -12.63
CA PRO A 30 -9.39 6.33 -11.95
C PRO A 30 -9.96 4.97 -11.53
N ASP A 31 -9.06 4.02 -11.30
CA ASP A 31 -9.41 2.83 -10.53
C ASP A 31 -9.69 3.26 -9.09
N LEU A 32 -10.80 2.77 -8.54
CA LEU A 32 -11.27 3.06 -7.20
C LEU A 32 -11.49 1.77 -6.39
N GLU A 33 -10.83 0.67 -6.75
CA GLU A 33 -10.71 -0.50 -5.88
C GLU A 33 -9.63 -0.25 -4.81
N ALA A 34 -10.03 -0.17 -3.54
CA ALA A 34 -9.19 0.20 -2.39
C ALA A 34 -8.30 1.46 -2.57
N PRO A 35 -8.86 2.60 -3.03
CA PRO A 35 -8.07 3.74 -3.45
C PRO A 35 -7.56 4.54 -2.24
N VAL A 36 -6.25 4.78 -2.18
CA VAL A 36 -5.63 5.68 -1.20
C VAL A 36 -5.12 6.93 -1.91
N ALA A 37 -5.33 8.10 -1.31
CA ALA A 37 -4.83 9.35 -1.88
C ALA A 37 -3.29 9.42 -1.82
N LYS A 38 -2.63 9.66 -2.96
CA LYS A 38 -1.17 9.87 -3.05
C LYS A 38 -0.74 11.28 -2.63
N ALA A 39 -1.66 12.23 -2.75
CA ALA A 39 -1.45 13.64 -2.50
C ALA A 39 -2.73 14.27 -1.94
N ASP A 40 -2.64 15.50 -1.45
CA ASP A 40 -3.82 16.28 -1.09
C ASP A 40 -4.74 16.44 -2.32
N ILE A 41 -6.04 16.18 -2.13
CA ILE A 41 -7.08 16.44 -3.12
C ILE A 41 -8.07 17.42 -2.50
N ALA A 42 -8.16 18.62 -3.04
CA ALA A 42 -9.04 19.65 -2.51
C ALA A 42 -10.51 19.34 -2.81
N ALA A 43 -11.40 19.77 -1.92
CA ALA A 43 -12.83 19.67 -2.13
C ALA A 43 -13.23 20.31 -3.48
N GLY A 44 -14.00 19.57 -4.28
CA GLY A 44 -14.47 19.95 -5.59
C GLY A 44 -13.55 19.58 -6.76
N ASP A 45 -12.33 19.08 -6.51
CA ASP A 45 -11.40 18.66 -7.55
C ASP A 45 -11.74 17.28 -8.15
N PRO A 46 -11.41 17.04 -9.43
CA PRO A 46 -11.52 15.72 -10.01
C PRO A 46 -10.47 14.79 -9.40
N VAL A 47 -10.92 13.64 -8.89
CA VAL A 47 -10.02 12.54 -8.49
C VAL A 47 -9.50 11.86 -9.75
N THR A 48 -8.19 11.86 -9.95
CA THR A 48 -7.52 11.33 -11.16
C THR A 48 -6.63 10.14 -10.81
N ALA A 49 -6.27 9.32 -11.81
CA ALA A 49 -5.42 8.14 -11.59
C ALA A 49 -4.02 8.50 -11.05
N ALA A 50 -3.53 9.71 -11.31
CA ALA A 50 -2.26 10.18 -10.77
C ALA A 50 -2.32 10.50 -9.27
N MET A 51 -3.51 10.77 -8.74
CA MET A 51 -3.75 11.14 -7.34
C MET A 51 -4.11 9.93 -6.47
N VAL A 52 -4.34 8.78 -7.07
CA VAL A 52 -4.79 7.56 -6.38
C VAL A 52 -3.67 6.52 -6.43
N SER A 53 -3.48 5.84 -5.30
CA SER A 53 -2.71 4.61 -5.22
C SER A 53 -3.62 3.43 -5.00
N GLY A 54 -3.25 2.32 -5.61
CA GLY A 54 -3.70 1.01 -5.14
C GLY A 54 -2.96 0.59 -3.87
N ASP A 55 -1.93 1.32 -3.44
CA ASP A 55 -1.19 1.04 -2.20
C ASP A 55 -2.09 1.19 -0.98
N ALA A 56 -1.89 0.33 0.02
CA ALA A 56 -2.62 0.39 1.28
C ALA A 56 -1.99 1.39 2.25
N MET A 57 -2.81 1.96 3.13
CA MET A 57 -2.33 2.88 4.15
C MET A 57 -1.40 2.16 5.14
N VAL A 58 -0.27 2.79 5.48
CA VAL A 58 0.57 2.35 6.61
C VAL A 58 -0.16 2.68 7.92
N PRO A 59 -0.48 1.70 8.78
CA PRO A 59 -1.16 1.99 10.04
C PRO A 59 -0.35 2.92 10.96
N ALA A 60 -1.04 3.66 11.83
CA ALA A 60 -0.36 4.57 12.75
C ALA A 60 0.61 3.81 13.68
N GLY A 61 1.85 4.30 13.80
CA GLY A 61 2.91 3.64 14.57
C GLY A 61 3.60 2.49 13.85
N TRP A 62 3.21 2.18 12.61
CA TRP A 62 3.83 1.15 11.78
C TRP A 62 4.80 1.77 10.78
N TRP A 63 5.69 0.94 10.25
CA TRP A 63 6.73 1.34 9.30
C TRP A 63 6.72 0.42 8.09
N ALA A 64 6.82 1.00 6.90
CA ALA A 64 6.95 0.26 5.65
C ALA A 64 8.39 -0.28 5.51
N VAL A 65 8.52 -1.59 5.37
CA VAL A 65 9.80 -2.29 5.19
C VAL A 65 9.81 -2.97 3.82
N PRO A 66 10.89 -2.83 3.03
CA PRO A 66 11.06 -3.58 1.79
C PRO A 66 11.22 -5.08 2.08
N ILE A 67 10.32 -5.92 1.56
CA ILE A 67 10.31 -7.37 1.76
C ILE A 67 10.00 -8.07 0.44
N ALA A 68 10.70 -9.17 0.14
CA ALA A 68 10.37 -10.04 -0.98
C ALA A 68 9.00 -10.69 -0.76
N LEU A 69 8.03 -10.37 -1.62
CA LEU A 69 6.66 -10.86 -1.50
C LEU A 69 6.43 -12.08 -2.40
N PRO A 70 5.63 -13.06 -1.97
CA PRO A 70 5.17 -14.11 -2.87
C PRO A 70 4.26 -13.52 -3.95
N GLY A 71 4.27 -14.15 -5.13
CA GLY A 71 3.47 -13.69 -6.27
C GLY A 71 1.98 -13.64 -5.94
N GLY A 72 1.33 -12.53 -6.28
CA GLY A 72 -0.09 -12.30 -6.02
C GLY A 72 -0.40 -11.57 -4.72
N ALA A 73 0.61 -11.23 -3.90
CA ALA A 73 0.42 -10.34 -2.76
C ALA A 73 0.10 -8.92 -3.25
N VAL A 74 -1.11 -8.45 -2.98
CA VAL A 74 -1.60 -7.12 -3.35
C VAL A 74 -1.63 -6.21 -2.12
N PRO A 75 -1.62 -4.89 -2.29
CA PRO A 75 -1.83 -3.97 -1.18
C PRO A 75 -3.10 -4.30 -0.37
N GLY A 76 -3.00 -4.19 0.95
CA GLY A 76 -4.07 -4.52 1.89
C GLY A 76 -4.09 -5.99 2.32
N THR A 77 -3.34 -6.87 1.64
CA THR A 77 -3.20 -8.27 2.06
C THR A 77 -2.53 -8.36 3.42
N ALA A 78 -3.19 -9.02 4.37
CA ALA A 78 -2.60 -9.37 5.66
C ALA A 78 -1.53 -10.46 5.46
N VAL A 79 -0.37 -10.28 6.09
CA VAL A 79 0.76 -11.21 5.99
C VAL A 79 1.32 -11.51 7.36
N ARG A 80 1.98 -12.67 7.46
CA ARG A 80 2.75 -13.03 8.64
C ARG A 80 4.20 -13.21 8.26
N LEU A 81 5.06 -12.40 8.87
CA LEU A 81 6.50 -12.43 8.67
C LEU A 81 7.12 -13.36 9.72
N VAL A 82 7.93 -14.30 9.27
CA VAL A 82 8.70 -15.20 10.12
C VAL A 82 10.18 -14.90 9.93
N VAL A 83 10.82 -14.46 11.01
CA VAL A 83 12.27 -14.22 11.10
C VAL A 83 12.87 -15.34 11.93
N ALA A 84 13.94 -15.97 11.43
CA ALA A 84 14.60 -17.05 12.14
C ALA A 84 15.47 -16.54 13.31
N GLU A 85 16.18 -15.42 13.11
CA GLU A 85 17.12 -14.86 14.10
C GLU A 85 17.03 -13.32 14.19
N PRO A 86 16.47 -12.75 15.27
CA PRO A 86 15.83 -13.46 16.38
C PRO A 86 14.57 -14.20 15.92
N GLN A 87 14.22 -15.29 16.60
CA GLN A 87 12.98 -16.01 16.31
C GLN A 87 11.80 -15.10 16.62
N LEU A 88 11.20 -14.55 15.57
CA LEU A 88 10.15 -13.55 15.67
C LEU A 88 9.08 -13.85 14.63
N THR A 89 7.82 -13.69 15.05
CA THR A 89 6.67 -13.73 14.17
C THR A 89 5.95 -12.40 14.29
N VAL A 90 5.76 -11.72 13.16
CA VAL A 90 5.20 -10.37 13.10
C VAL A 90 4.04 -10.37 12.14
N ASP A 91 2.89 -9.85 12.58
CA ASP A 91 1.78 -9.56 11.68
C ASP A 91 2.09 -8.28 10.90
N GLY A 92 1.83 -8.32 9.60
CA GLY A 92 2.10 -7.24 8.67
C GLY A 92 0.94 -7.02 7.71
N VAL A 93 0.99 -5.92 6.97
CA VAL A 93 0.08 -5.67 5.84
C VAL A 93 0.90 -5.21 4.64
N VAL A 94 0.61 -5.75 3.47
CA VAL A 94 1.24 -5.27 2.22
C VAL A 94 0.76 -3.85 1.96
N VAL A 95 1.70 -2.93 1.85
CA VAL A 95 1.46 -1.51 1.54
C VAL A 95 1.57 -1.29 0.06
N ALA A 96 2.60 -1.84 -0.57
CA ALA A 96 2.80 -1.76 -2.01
C ALA A 96 3.25 -3.12 -2.53
N SER A 97 2.65 -3.57 -3.63
CA SER A 97 3.21 -4.68 -4.40
C SER A 97 4.59 -4.28 -4.94
N GLY A 98 5.53 -5.22 -4.99
CA GLY A 98 6.76 -4.97 -5.75
C GLY A 98 6.41 -4.71 -7.21
N GLU A 99 6.83 -3.57 -7.76
CA GLU A 99 6.81 -3.40 -9.20
C GLU A 99 7.72 -4.47 -9.81
N ARG A 100 7.21 -5.16 -10.84
CA ARG A 100 8.01 -6.07 -11.65
C ARG A 100 9.11 -5.28 -12.33
N ASP A 101 10.26 -5.17 -11.67
CA ASP A 101 11.46 -4.67 -12.30
C ASP A 101 12.07 -5.83 -13.09
N LEU A 102 11.92 -5.78 -14.42
CA LEU A 102 12.48 -6.78 -15.33
C LEU A 102 14.01 -6.90 -15.22
N LEU A 103 14.67 -5.99 -14.51
CA LEU A 103 16.11 -5.95 -14.25
C LEU A 103 16.49 -6.43 -12.84
N SER A 104 15.52 -6.66 -11.94
CA SER A 104 15.75 -7.19 -10.59
C SER A 104 15.12 -8.59 -10.43
N PRO A 105 15.86 -9.58 -9.91
CA PRO A 105 15.30 -10.91 -9.66
C PRO A 105 14.37 -10.98 -8.43
N ALA A 106 14.25 -9.90 -7.66
CA ALA A 106 13.38 -9.82 -6.49
C ALA A 106 12.48 -8.58 -6.58
N ASP A 107 11.20 -8.83 -6.81
CA ASP A 107 10.12 -7.84 -6.71
C ASP A 107 9.91 -7.54 -5.21
N ALA A 108 10.74 -6.66 -4.64
CA ALA A 108 10.59 -6.23 -3.26
C ALA A 108 9.36 -5.33 -3.15
N GLY A 109 8.32 -5.80 -2.45
CA GLY A 109 7.19 -4.98 -2.07
C GLY A 109 7.43 -4.28 -0.74
N LEU A 110 6.49 -3.42 -0.36
CA LEU A 110 6.50 -2.78 0.96
C LEU A 110 5.50 -3.48 1.87
N VAL A 111 5.93 -3.84 3.06
CA VAL A 111 5.06 -4.38 4.13
C VAL A 111 5.13 -3.45 5.32
N ALA A 112 3.98 -2.95 5.77
CA ALA A 112 3.92 -2.25 7.05
C ALA A 112 4.02 -3.26 8.18
N VAL A 113 4.87 -2.95 9.17
CA VAL A 113 5.04 -3.72 10.40
C VAL A 113 5.02 -2.79 11.62
N PRO A 114 4.69 -3.29 12.82
CA PRO A 114 4.72 -2.49 14.03
C PRO A 114 6.12 -1.88 14.30
N GLY A 115 6.17 -0.62 14.71
CA GLY A 115 7.41 0.14 14.84
C GLY A 115 8.39 -0.42 15.87
N GLU A 116 7.90 -1.10 16.90
CA GLU A 116 8.72 -1.75 17.93
C GLU A 116 9.61 -2.88 17.37
N VAL A 117 9.19 -3.53 16.28
CA VAL A 117 9.92 -4.63 15.63
C VAL A 117 10.50 -4.25 14.27
N ALA A 118 10.13 -3.09 13.73
CA ALA A 118 10.56 -2.64 12.40
C ALA A 118 12.08 -2.70 12.17
N PRO A 119 12.97 -2.28 13.10
CA PRO A 119 14.41 -2.38 12.89
C PRO A 119 14.90 -3.83 12.76
N ALA A 120 14.33 -4.75 13.54
CA ALA A 120 14.71 -6.17 13.50
C ALA A 120 14.23 -6.83 12.20
N VAL A 121 13.00 -6.52 11.77
CA VAL A 121 12.45 -7.00 10.49
C VAL A 121 13.24 -6.43 9.31
N ALA A 122 13.56 -5.14 9.31
CA ALA A 122 14.33 -4.51 8.24
C ALA A 122 15.73 -5.12 8.08
N ARG A 123 16.41 -5.40 9.20
CA ARG A 123 17.69 -6.11 9.17
C ARG A 123 17.55 -7.51 8.58
N ALA A 124 16.59 -8.30 9.08
CA ALA A 124 16.35 -9.65 8.57
C ALA A 124 15.98 -9.65 7.08
N ALA A 125 15.20 -8.67 6.63
CA ALA A 125 14.81 -8.54 5.22
C ALA A 125 16.04 -8.25 4.33
N ALA A 126 16.92 -7.34 4.77
CA ALA A 126 18.16 -7.04 4.07
C ALA A 126 19.12 -8.26 3.98
N GLU A 127 19.05 -9.17 4.96
CA GLU A 127 19.82 -10.43 4.99
C GLU A 127 19.13 -11.58 4.22
N GLY A 128 17.92 -11.37 3.70
CA GLY A 128 17.13 -12.44 3.07
C GLY A 128 16.60 -13.49 4.05
N ALA A 129 16.53 -13.16 5.34
CA ALA A 129 16.15 -14.04 6.44
C ALA A 129 14.68 -13.89 6.88
N VAL A 130 13.82 -13.35 6.00
CA VAL A 130 12.38 -13.19 6.23
C VAL A 130 11.61 -14.14 5.32
N THR A 131 10.77 -14.98 5.91
CA THR A 131 9.74 -15.74 5.19
C THR A 131 8.40 -15.06 5.33
N VAL A 132 7.74 -14.80 4.21
CA VAL A 132 6.39 -14.20 4.18
C VAL A 132 5.36 -15.29 4.00
N LEU A 133 4.41 -15.37 4.94
CA LEU A 133 3.22 -16.22 4.85
C LEU A 133 2.02 -15.35 4.48
N VAL A 134 1.26 -15.79 3.49
CA VAL A 134 0.03 -15.13 3.02
C VAL A 134 -1.13 -16.09 3.20
N GLU A 135 -2.24 -15.61 3.74
CA GLU A 135 -3.47 -16.38 3.84
C GLU A 135 -4.13 -16.45 2.44
N PRO A 136 -4.60 -17.62 1.99
CA PRO A 136 -5.21 -17.80 0.66
C PRO A 136 -6.56 -17.09 0.49
#